data_AF-A0A6C0BPW5-F1
#
_entry.id   AF-A0A6C0BPW5-F1
#
_cell.length_a   1.000
_cell.length_b   1.000
_cell.length_c   1.000
_cell.angle_alpha   90.00
_cell.angle_beta   90.00
_cell.angle_gamma   90.00
#
_symmetry.space_group_name_H-M   'P 1'
#
loop_
_entity.id
_entity.type
_entity.pdbx_description
1 polymer ?
#
loop_
_entity_poly.entity_id
_entity_poly.type
_entity_poly.pdbx_seq_one_letter_code
_entity_poly.pdbx_strand_id
1 'polypeptide(L)'
;MNTINNSKILSASVSVLFNYMLFAYLDKLEKCPCSTKGYNGLKVTKGMIIVNYIIIFGLLFVPEMPKTTAIFLTFYNITVAVSTFMYMKHLKQSNCKCSDSVVRDFYYYYYMVLFLIDFILLSMFSLVLLTSIVKN
;
A
#
# COMPACT_ATOMS: atom_id res chain seq x y z
N MET A 1 26.45 -17.70 0.80
CA MET A 1 25.19 -18.22 0.25
C MET A 1 24.10 -17.76 1.20
N ASN A 2 23.33 -16.72 0.85
CA ASN A 2 22.26 -16.20 1.72
C ASN A 2 21.17 -17.27 1.83
N THR A 3 20.96 -17.83 3.01
CA THR A 3 19.79 -18.67 3.30
C THR A 3 18.56 -17.78 3.24
N ILE A 4 17.85 -17.83 2.12
CA ILE A 4 16.58 -17.11 1.98
C ILE A 4 15.62 -17.69 3.01
N ASN A 5 15.22 -16.86 3.97
CA ASN A 5 14.34 -17.26 5.05
C ASN A 5 12.94 -17.56 4.47
N ASN A 6 12.38 -18.74 4.78
CA ASN A 6 11.03 -19.15 4.37
C ASN A 6 9.97 -18.09 4.72
N SER A 7 10.16 -17.33 5.80
CA SER A 7 9.25 -16.23 6.17
C SER A 7 9.28 -15.06 5.19
N LYS A 8 10.46 -14.70 4.64
CA LYS A 8 10.61 -13.65 3.63
C LYS A 8 9.94 -14.06 2.31
N ILE A 9 10.09 -15.33 1.93
CA ILE A 9 9.44 -15.87 0.71
C ILE A 9 7.93 -15.85 0.88
N LEU A 10 7.43 -16.32 2.02
CA LEU A 10 5.99 -16.35 2.29
C LEU A 10 5.40 -14.94 2.29
N SER A 11 6.03 -13.99 2.98
CA SER A 11 5.54 -12.60 3.02
C SER A 11 5.54 -11.96 1.64
N ALA A 12 6.63 -12.11 0.87
CA ALA A 12 6.70 -11.63 -0.50
C ALA A 12 5.63 -12.25 -1.39
N SER A 13 5.37 -13.56 -1.27
CA SER A 13 4.35 -14.26 -2.05
C SER A 13 2.95 -13.71 -1.77
N VAL A 14 2.61 -13.51 -0.49
CA VAL A 14 1.32 -12.92 -0.09
C VAL A 14 1.22 -11.48 -0.60
N SER A 15 2.28 -10.68 -0.48
CA SER A 15 2.29 -9.30 -0.98
C SER A 15 2.15 -9.23 -2.50
N VAL A 16 2.80 -10.13 -3.26
CA VAL A 16 2.67 -10.21 -4.72
C VAL A 16 1.23 -10.54 -5.11
N LEU A 17 0.63 -11.54 -4.46
CA LEU A 17 -0.75 -11.95 -4.72
C LEU A 17 -1.73 -10.82 -4.42
N PHE A 18 -1.58 -10.15 -3.28
CA PHE A 18 -2.44 -9.03 -2.90
C PHE A 18 -2.35 -7.86 -3.88
N ASN A 19 -1.12 -7.46 -4.24
CA ASN A 19 -0.89 -6.43 -5.25
C ASN A 19 -1.48 -6.82 -6.62
N TYR A 20 -1.39 -8.10 -6.99
CA TYR A 20 -1.94 -8.60 -8.26
C TYR A 20 -3.45 -8.51 -8.29
N MET A 21 -4.12 -8.97 -7.23
CA MET A 21 -5.58 -8.88 -7.13
C MET A 21 -6.07 -7.44 -7.19
N LEU A 22 -5.36 -6.51 -6.53
CA LEU A 22 -5.69 -5.09 -6.60
C LEU A 22 -5.48 -4.55 -8.02
N PHE A 23 -4.34 -4.85 -8.64
CA PHE A 23 -4.05 -4.41 -10.01
C PHE A 23 -5.09 -4.91 -11.00
N ALA A 24 -5.47 -6.18 -10.94
CA ALA A 24 -6.49 -6.78 -11.80
C ALA A 24 -7.86 -6.11 -11.60
N TYR A 25 -8.21 -5.79 -10.35
CA TYR A 25 -9.42 -5.03 -10.03
C TYR A 25 -9.39 -3.62 -10.63
N LEU A 26 -8.28 -2.91 -10.50
CA LEU A 26 -8.09 -1.58 -11.10
C LEU A 26 -8.12 -1.61 -12.63
N ASP A 27 -7.55 -2.63 -13.26
CA ASP A 27 -7.58 -2.82 -14.71
C ASP A 27 -9.00 -3.03 -15.25
N LYS A 28 -9.83 -3.77 -14.51
CA LYS A 28 -11.26 -3.92 -14.81
C LYS A 28 -11.98 -2.56 -14.73
N LEU A 29 -11.64 -1.72 -13.76
CA LEU A 29 -12.24 -0.39 -13.60
C LEU A 29 -11.83 0.59 -14.70
N GLU A 30 -10.59 0.49 -15.20
CA GLU A 30 -10.10 1.34 -16.31
C GLU A 30 -10.93 1.18 -17.58
N LYS A 31 -11.38 -0.05 -17.85
CA LYS A 31 -12.22 -0.40 -19.00
C LYS A 31 -13.69 0.00 -18.82
N CYS A 32 -14.08 0.49 -17.64
CA CYS A 32 -15.47 0.86 -17.37
C CYS A 32 -15.78 2.30 -17.78
N PRO A 33 -16.90 2.55 -18.47
CA PRO A 33 -17.28 3.90 -18.95
C PRO A 33 -17.65 4.87 -17.81
N CYS A 34 -17.88 4.31 -16.64
CA CYS A 34 -18.12 4.95 -15.36
C CYS A 34 -16.84 5.48 -14.68
N SER A 35 -15.67 5.20 -15.27
CA SER A 35 -14.38 5.65 -14.79
C SER A 35 -14.27 7.17 -14.90
N THR A 36 -14.67 7.85 -13.81
CA THR A 36 -13.99 9.01 -13.24
C THR A 36 -13.14 9.80 -14.25
N LYS A 37 -13.78 10.40 -15.26
CA LYS A 37 -13.08 11.21 -16.27
C LYS A 37 -12.39 12.37 -15.54
N GLY A 38 -11.06 12.29 -15.42
CA GLY A 38 -10.23 13.31 -14.78
C GLY A 38 -9.69 12.97 -13.38
N TYR A 39 -10.13 11.88 -12.73
CA TYR A 39 -9.52 11.48 -11.45
C TYR A 39 -8.27 10.63 -11.69
N ASN A 40 -7.10 11.23 -11.49
CA ASN A 40 -5.81 10.56 -11.70
C ASN A 40 -5.51 9.43 -10.70
N GLY A 41 -6.33 9.25 -9.66
CA GLY A 41 -6.08 8.23 -8.62
C GLY A 41 -5.95 6.81 -9.16
N LEU A 42 -6.71 6.43 -10.20
CA LEU A 42 -6.55 5.11 -10.83
C LEU A 42 -5.14 4.88 -11.37
N LYS A 43 -4.62 5.85 -12.14
CA LYS A 43 -3.27 5.78 -12.72
C LYS A 43 -2.20 5.80 -11.64
N VAL A 44 -2.37 6.66 -10.62
CA VAL A 44 -1.46 6.78 -9.48
C VAL A 44 -1.40 5.46 -8.70
N THR A 45 -2.56 4.87 -8.34
CA THR A 45 -2.60 3.60 -7.61
C THR A 45 -2.00 2.46 -8.42
N LYS A 46 -2.30 2.34 -9.73
CA LYS A 46 -1.63 1.34 -10.59
C LYS A 46 -0.11 1.53 -10.63
N GLY A 47 0.37 2.77 -10.74
CA GLY A 47 1.80 3.09 -10.69
C GLY A 47 2.46 2.69 -9.37
N MET A 48 1.81 2.96 -8.23
CA MET A 48 2.28 2.56 -6.91
C MET A 48 2.36 1.03 -6.75
N ILE A 49 1.43 0.26 -7.33
CA ILE A 49 1.51 -1.20 -7.31
C ILE A 49 2.74 -1.71 -8.09
N ILE A 50 3.08 -1.08 -9.22
CA ILE A 50 4.29 -1.43 -9.98
C ILE A 50 5.54 -1.17 -9.13
N VAL A 51 5.60 -0.03 -8.44
CA VAL A 51 6.70 0.29 -7.52
C VAL A 51 6.75 -0.72 -6.36
N ASN A 52 5.61 -1.17 -5.83
CA ASN A 52 5.56 -2.23 -4.81
C ASN A 52 6.21 -3.53 -5.30
N TYR A 53 5.99 -3.94 -6.55
CA TYR A 53 6.64 -5.13 -7.09
C TYR A 53 8.17 -5.00 -7.12
N ILE A 54 8.68 -3.84 -7.52
CA ILE A 54 10.12 -3.56 -7.53
C ILE A 54 10.69 -3.64 -6.10
N ILE A 55 9.99 -3.04 -5.13
CA ILE A 55 10.38 -3.08 -3.72
C ILE A 55 10.39 -4.53 -3.21
N ILE A 56 9.28 -5.27 -3.37
CA ILE A 56 9.17 -6.66 -2.90
C ILE A 56 10.30 -7.51 -3.47
N PHE A 57 10.57 -7.39 -4.77
CA PHE A 57 11.66 -8.11 -5.42
C PHE A 57 13.01 -7.72 -4.83
N GLY A 58 13.30 -6.42 -4.68
CA GLY A 58 14.53 -5.94 -4.07
C GLY A 58 14.75 -6.47 -2.65
N LEU A 59 13.70 -6.53 -1.82
CA LEU A 59 13.77 -7.02 -0.44
C LEU A 59 14.10 -8.52 -0.33
N LEU A 60 13.85 -9.31 -1.36
CA LEU A 60 14.22 -10.73 -1.39
C LEU A 60 15.74 -10.93 -1.52
N PHE A 61 16.44 -10.02 -2.18
CA PHE A 61 17.88 -10.16 -2.45
C PHE A 61 18.76 -9.37 -1.47
N VAL A 62 18.19 -8.39 -0.76
CA VAL A 62 18.93 -7.61 0.24
C VAL A 62 18.98 -8.36 1.59
N PRO A 63 20.17 -8.67 2.12
CA PRO A 63 20.30 -9.38 3.40
C PRO A 63 19.75 -8.57 4.57
N GLU A 64 20.17 -7.30 4.66
CA GLU A 64 19.78 -6.37 5.71
C GLU A 64 19.40 -5.01 5.13
N MET A 65 18.29 -4.47 5.60
CA MET A 65 17.80 -3.16 5.15
C MET A 65 18.43 -2.05 5.98
N PRO A 66 19.07 -1.04 5.35
CA PRO A 66 19.50 0.16 6.06
C PRO A 66 18.33 0.86 6.75
N LYS A 67 18.57 1.44 7.94
CA LYS A 67 17.52 2.15 8.71
C LYS A 67 16.89 3.29 7.92
N THR A 68 17.66 3.98 7.08
CA THR A 68 17.18 5.07 6.21
C THR A 68 16.18 4.56 5.18
N THR A 69 16.46 3.42 4.55
CA THR A 69 15.54 2.76 3.61
C THR A 69 14.26 2.33 4.32
N ALA A 70 14.34 1.82 5.55
CA ALA A 70 13.17 1.44 6.33
C ALA A 70 12.23 2.63 6.57
N ILE A 71 12.78 3.78 6.99
CA ILE A 71 12.01 5.01 7.20
C ILE A 71 11.36 5.48 5.90
N PHE A 72 12.12 5.49 4.80
CA PHE A 72 11.60 5.85 3.48
C PHE A 72 10.43 4.95 3.06
N LEU A 73 10.56 3.63 3.26
CA LEU A 73 9.51 2.66 2.96
C LEU A 73 8.26 2.87 3.83
N THR A 74 8.41 3.27 5.09
CA THR A 74 7.26 3.63 5.93
C THR A 74 6.48 4.81 5.35
N PHE A 75 7.16 5.90 4.98
CA PHE A 75 6.49 7.06 4.36
C PHE A 75 5.85 6.71 3.02
N TYR A 76 6.53 5.89 2.22
CA TYR A 76 6.01 5.39 0.97
C TYR A 76 4.74 4.54 1.19
N ASN A 77 4.74 3.60 2.13
CA ASN A 77 3.58 2.76 2.46
C ASN A 77 2.37 3.59 2.90
N ILE A 78 2.59 4.61 3.75
CA ILE A 78 1.54 5.57 4.13
C ILE A 78 0.96 6.26 2.90
N THR A 79 1.82 6.72 1.99
CA THR A 79 1.40 7.39 0.76
C THR A 79 0.55 6.47 -0.13
N VAL A 80 0.95 5.21 -0.26
CA VAL A 80 0.17 4.19 -0.99
C VAL A 80 -1.18 3.95 -0.32
N ALA A 81 -1.20 3.80 1.01
CA ALA A 81 -2.42 3.54 1.75
C ALA A 81 -3.42 4.69 1.63
N VAL A 82 -2.98 5.93 1.83
CA VAL A 82 -3.80 7.14 1.70
C VAL A 82 -4.32 7.31 0.28
N SER A 83 -3.45 7.18 -0.73
CA SER A 83 -3.84 7.36 -2.13
C SER A 83 -4.86 6.32 -2.57
N THR A 84 -4.65 5.06 -2.18
CA THR A 84 -5.58 3.97 -2.49
C THR A 84 -6.90 4.13 -1.76
N PHE A 85 -6.87 4.50 -0.48
CA PHE A 85 -8.07 4.80 0.30
C PHE A 85 -8.90 5.93 -0.32
N MET A 86 -8.28 7.05 -0.68
CA MET A 86 -8.96 8.18 -1.32
C MET A 86 -9.61 7.76 -2.63
N TYR A 87 -8.92 6.95 -3.44
CA TYR A 87 -9.48 6.44 -4.69
C TYR A 87 -10.68 5.51 -4.45
N MET A 88 -10.58 4.56 -3.51
CA MET A 88 -11.68 3.65 -3.17
C MET A 88 -12.89 4.40 -2.61
N LYS A 89 -12.66 5.42 -1.77
CA LYS A 89 -13.70 6.32 -1.26
C LYS A 89 -14.43 7.03 -2.40
N HIS A 90 -13.67 7.58 -3.36
CA HIS A 90 -14.24 8.24 -4.52
C HIS A 90 -15.09 7.27 -5.36
N LEU A 91 -14.58 6.07 -5.64
CA LEU A 91 -15.35 5.02 -6.34
C LEU A 91 -16.65 4.65 -5.64
N LYS A 92 -16.64 4.59 -4.30
CA LYS A 92 -17.83 4.30 -3.49
C LYS A 92 -18.86 5.43 -3.59
N GLN A 93 -18.42 6.68 -3.58
CA GLN A 93 -19.29 7.86 -3.74
C GLN A 93 -19.88 7.97 -5.15
N SER A 94 -19.14 7.59 -6.18
CA SER A 94 -19.61 7.63 -7.57
C SER A 94 -20.63 6.55 -7.93
N ASN A 95 -20.95 5.61 -7.03
CA ASN A 95 -21.92 4.52 -7.24
C ASN A 95 -21.74 3.80 -8.60
N CYS A 96 -20.48 3.59 -8.97
CA CYS A 96 -20.11 2.98 -10.24
C CYS A 96 -20.61 1.53 -10.32
N LYS A 97 -21.46 1.20 -11.29
CA LYS A 97 -22.04 -0.16 -11.46
C LYS A 97 -21.02 -1.23 -11.82
N CYS A 98 -19.91 -0.86 -12.46
CA CYS A 98 -18.86 -1.81 -12.84
C CYS A 98 -17.88 -2.11 -11.70
N SER A 99 -17.93 -1.30 -10.63
CA SER A 99 -17.19 -1.56 -9.40
C SER A 99 -17.95 -2.60 -8.59
N ASP A 100 -17.34 -3.78 -8.49
CA ASP A 100 -17.82 -4.85 -7.62
C ASP A 100 -17.84 -4.34 -6.17
N SER A 101 -19.02 -4.28 -5.56
CA SER A 101 -19.21 -3.69 -4.23
C SER A 101 -18.41 -4.43 -3.17
N VAL A 102 -18.32 -5.77 -3.27
CA VAL A 102 -17.61 -6.59 -2.29
C VAL A 102 -16.11 -6.33 -2.36
N VAL A 103 -15.54 -6.36 -3.57
CA VAL A 103 -14.11 -6.12 -3.77
C VAL A 103 -13.73 -4.68 -3.43
N ARG A 104 -14.56 -3.71 -3.81
CA ARG A 104 -14.37 -2.29 -3.46
C ARG A 104 -14.35 -2.09 -1.95
N ASP A 105 -15.35 -2.62 -1.25
CA ASP A 105 -15.49 -2.43 0.19
C ASP A 105 -14.36 -3.14 0.94
N PHE A 106 -13.95 -4.33 0.48
CA PHE A 106 -12.77 -5.01 1.01
C PHE A 106 -11.51 -4.12 0.95
N TYR A 107 -11.16 -3.58 -0.22
CA TYR A 107 -9.99 -2.71 -0.34
C TYR A 107 -10.15 -1.39 0.41
N TYR A 108 -11.36 -0.82 0.46
CA TYR A 108 -11.65 0.38 1.23
C TYR A 108 -11.32 0.20 2.72
N TYR A 109 -11.85 -0.86 3.34
CA TYR A 109 -11.60 -1.13 4.76
C TYR A 109 -10.17 -1.60 5.02
N TYR A 110 -9.61 -2.41 4.13
CA TYR A 110 -8.21 -2.86 4.24
C TYR A 110 -7.23 -1.68 4.30
N TYR A 111 -7.32 -0.75 3.33
CA TYR A 111 -6.42 0.41 3.31
C TYR A 111 -6.74 1.45 4.40
N MET A 112 -7.98 1.53 4.86
CA MET A 112 -8.34 2.31 6.05
C MET A 112 -7.65 1.77 7.30
N VAL A 113 -7.70 0.46 7.53
CA VAL A 113 -7.06 -0.18 8.68
C VAL A 113 -5.54 -0.07 8.60
N LEU A 114 -4.94 -0.29 7.42
CA LEU A 114 -3.50 -0.08 7.21
C LEU A 114 -3.07 1.34 7.57
N PHE A 115 -3.80 2.34 7.08
CA PHE A 115 -3.51 3.74 7.41
C PHE A 115 -3.56 4.00 8.92
N LEU A 116 -4.55 3.44 9.64
CA LEU A 116 -4.65 3.57 11.10
C LEU A 116 -3.47 2.89 11.82
N ILE A 117 -3.06 1.70 11.38
CA ILE A 117 -1.91 0.99 11.94
C ILE A 117 -0.63 1.81 11.72
N ASP A 118 -0.40 2.29 10.51
CA ASP A 118 0.77 3.11 10.19
C ASP A 118 0.80 4.41 11.00
N PHE A 119 -0.35 5.05 11.19
CA PHE A 119 -0.49 6.25 12.01
C PHE A 119 -0.14 5.98 13.48
N ILE A 120 -0.63 4.87 14.05
CA ILE A 120 -0.29 4.45 15.42
C ILE A 120 1.22 4.20 15.54
N LEU A 121 1.81 3.44 14.62
CA LEU A 121 3.25 3.15 14.63
C LEU A 121 4.08 4.44 14.54
N LEU A 122 3.69 5.38 13.68
CA LEU A 122 4.36 6.67 13.54
C LEU A 122 4.27 7.52 14.82
N SER A 123 3.09 7.55 15.45
CA SER A 123 2.90 8.28 16.71
C SER A 123 3.75 7.70 17.84
N MET A 124 3.81 6.37 17.98
CA MET A 124 4.68 5.70 18.94
C MET A 124 6.16 6.04 18.69
N PHE A 125 6.60 6.00 17.44
CA PHE A 125 7.96 6.36 17.07
C PHE A 125 8.31 7.81 17.43
N SER A 126 7.39 8.74 17.16
CA SER A 126 7.57 10.17 17.50
C SER A 126 7.69 10.40 19.01
N LEU A 127 6.94 9.67 19.82
CA LEU A 127 6.98 9.76 21.29
C LEU A 127 8.30 9.24 21.86
N VAL A 128 8.84 8.16 21.29
CA VAL A 128 10.17 7.64 21.66
C VAL A 128 11.27 8.64 21.30
N LEU A 129 11.18 9.28 20.14
CA LEU A 129 12.12 10.34 19.74
C LEU A 129 12.07 11.55 20.68
N LEU A 130 10.86 12.04 21.00
CA LEU A 130 10.67 13.17 21.92
C LEU A 130 11.24 12.87 23.31
N THR A 131 10.96 11.69 23.87
CA THR A 131 11.51 11.30 25.18
C THR A 131 13.03 11.12 25.16
N SER A 132 13.61 10.74 24.01
CA SER A 132 15.06 10.65 23.85
C SER A 132 15.73 12.03 23.78
N ILE A 133 15.08 13.01 23.13
CA ILE A 133 15.56 14.39 23.07
C ILE A 133 15.46 15.06 24.43
N VAL A 134 14.36 14.89 25.16
CA VAL A 134 14.16 15.51 26.49
C VAL A 134 15.12 14.98 27.56
N LYS A 135 15.65 13.76 27.39
CA LYS A 135 16.62 13.15 28.32
C LYS A 135 18.08 13.55 28.06
N ASN A 136 18.36 14.19 26.92
CA ASN A 136 19.70 14.63 26.51
C ASN A 136 19.83 16.15 26.70
#